data_AF-A0A1M7DJS1-F1
#
_entry.id   AF-A0A1M7DJS1-F1
#
_cell.length_a   1.000
_cell.length_b   1.000
_cell.length_c   1.000
_cell.angle_alpha   90.00
_cell.angle_beta   90.00
_cell.angle_gamma   90.00
#
_symmetry.space_group_name_H-M   'P 1'
#
loop_
_entity.id
_entity.type
_entity.pdbx_description
1 polymer ?
#
loop_
_entity_poly.entity_id
_entity_poly.type
_entity_poly.pdbx_seq_one_letter_code
_entity_poly.pdbx_strand_id
1 'polypeptide(L)'
;MQQTLTANVGNANYDIGHLFGDSGGGGMAGCIGCICLDPESSNPSTGNGKGSGYTSPSNRISQGDTFDIDFVAHEMGHPLRGNHTFMYQYQTPNVQFEPGSGTTIMGYAGVANGNAAGAGITPSPGGTFDIQPNSDAYFLRNSINQVQTVLVARTCDIETTVTNTPPVIGALPTYTIPKGTAFVLTASATDAENDPMTYTWEQADAMISGGPSIDNINLGNTISGVSFRSLMPSTI
;
A
#
# COMPACT_ATOMS: atom_id res chain seq x y z
N MET A 1 -11.43 21.13 1.43
CA MET A 1 -12.14 20.26 0.48
C MET A 1 -13.37 19.60 1.10
N GLN A 2 -13.23 18.83 2.19
CA GLN A 2 -14.35 18.22 2.95
C GLN A 2 -15.55 19.16 3.14
N GLN A 3 -15.30 20.40 3.58
CA GLN A 3 -16.32 21.45 3.75
C GLN A 3 -17.12 21.74 2.47
N THR A 4 -16.41 21.88 1.36
CA THR A 4 -17.00 22.18 0.06
C THR A 4 -17.88 21.04 -0.42
N LEU A 5 -17.43 19.78 -0.24
CA LEU A 5 -18.25 18.62 -0.59
C LEU A 5 -19.49 18.51 0.29
N THR A 6 -19.34 18.62 1.62
CA THR A 6 -20.49 18.58 2.53
C THR A 6 -21.53 19.67 2.20
N ALA A 7 -21.09 20.89 1.88
CA ALA A 7 -22.01 22.00 1.60
C ALA A 7 -22.70 21.93 0.23
N ASN A 8 -21.99 21.48 -0.82
CA ASN A 8 -22.47 21.59 -2.20
C ASN A 8 -22.89 20.25 -2.82
N VAL A 9 -22.26 19.15 -2.39
CA VAL A 9 -22.58 17.79 -2.86
C VAL A 9 -23.50 17.10 -1.87
N GLY A 10 -23.28 17.32 -0.56
CA GLY A 10 -24.01 16.64 0.50
C GLY A 10 -23.41 15.27 0.80
N ASN A 11 -23.26 14.95 2.08
CA ASN A 11 -22.55 13.75 2.53
C ASN A 11 -23.13 12.42 1.98
N ALA A 12 -24.43 12.35 1.74
CA ALA A 12 -25.06 11.14 1.20
C ALA A 12 -24.71 10.86 -0.28
N ASN A 13 -24.10 11.81 -0.99
CA ASN A 13 -23.93 11.76 -2.44
C ASN A 13 -22.49 11.44 -2.90
N TYR A 14 -21.61 11.01 -1.98
CA TYR A 14 -20.26 10.55 -2.30
C TYR A 14 -19.71 9.59 -1.24
N ASP A 15 -18.87 8.65 -1.67
CA ASP A 15 -18.23 7.66 -0.80
C ASP A 15 -16.78 8.00 -0.47
N ILE A 16 -16.12 8.66 -1.42
CA ILE A 16 -14.77 9.23 -1.33
C ILE A 16 -14.78 10.57 -2.05
N GLY A 17 -14.14 11.58 -1.47
CA GLY A 17 -13.76 12.81 -2.13
C GLY A 17 -12.25 12.94 -2.14
N HIS A 18 -11.68 13.35 -3.28
CA HIS A 18 -10.24 13.52 -3.44
C HIS A 18 -9.94 14.75 -4.28
N LEU A 19 -9.04 15.62 -3.80
CA LEU A 19 -8.58 16.79 -4.53
C LEU A 19 -7.33 16.48 -5.34
N PHE A 20 -7.34 16.84 -6.62
CA PHE A 20 -6.15 16.86 -7.47
C PHE A 20 -5.61 18.28 -7.53
N GLY A 21 -4.41 18.50 -6.99
CA GLY A 21 -3.72 19.78 -7.08
C GLY A 21 -2.90 19.93 -8.37
N ASP A 22 -2.69 21.17 -8.80
CA ASP A 22 -1.79 21.51 -9.92
C ASP A 22 -0.31 21.54 -9.49
N SER A 23 -0.06 21.84 -8.20
CA SER A 23 1.29 21.94 -7.64
C SER A 23 1.27 21.82 -6.10
N GLY A 24 2.43 21.63 -5.48
CA GLY A 24 2.59 21.58 -4.02
C GLY A 24 3.40 20.36 -3.55
N GLY A 25 3.38 19.27 -4.33
CA GLY A 25 4.07 18.02 -4.02
C GLY A 25 3.39 17.17 -2.95
N GLY A 26 3.45 15.85 -3.14
CA GLY A 26 2.98 14.85 -2.19
C GLY A 26 1.47 14.65 -2.18
N GLY A 27 0.99 14.05 -1.09
CA GLY A 27 -0.42 13.76 -0.88
C GLY A 27 -0.73 13.63 0.61
N MET A 28 -2.03 13.63 0.91
CA MET A 28 -2.52 13.29 2.23
C MET A 28 -3.95 12.79 2.10
N ALA A 29 -4.16 11.52 2.41
CA ALA A 29 -5.49 10.90 2.46
C ALA A 29 -6.47 11.52 3.46
N GLY A 30 -5.93 12.20 4.48
CA GLY A 30 -6.68 12.81 5.58
C GLY A 30 -7.22 11.80 6.60
N CYS A 31 -7.50 10.56 6.22
CA CYS A 31 -7.88 9.49 7.14
C CYS A 31 -7.59 8.09 6.58
N ILE A 32 -7.54 7.10 7.47
CA ILE A 32 -7.33 5.68 7.13
C ILE A 32 -8.59 4.89 7.44
N GLY A 33 -9.12 4.16 6.44
CA GLY A 33 -10.32 3.32 6.58
C GLY A 33 -11.63 4.11 6.72
N CYS A 34 -11.63 5.36 6.27
CA CYS A 34 -12.74 6.30 6.42
C CYS A 34 -13.66 6.38 5.20
N ILE A 35 -13.53 5.48 4.22
CA ILE A 35 -14.53 5.36 3.15
C ILE A 35 -15.94 5.35 3.78
N CYS A 36 -16.81 6.21 3.23
CA CYS A 36 -18.19 6.38 3.69
C CYS A 36 -18.40 6.90 5.11
N LEU A 37 -17.34 7.36 5.79
CA LEU A 37 -17.46 8.08 7.04
C LEU A 37 -17.59 9.57 6.79
N ASP A 38 -18.72 10.10 7.22
CA ASP A 38 -18.91 11.54 7.36
C ASP A 38 -17.92 12.11 8.40
N PRO A 39 -17.54 13.40 8.31
CA PRO A 39 -16.59 13.99 9.24
C PRO A 39 -17.12 13.92 10.69
N GLU A 40 -16.29 13.40 11.61
CA GLU A 40 -16.65 13.16 13.03
C GLU A 40 -16.90 14.44 13.84
N SER A 41 -16.56 15.61 13.30
CA SER A 41 -16.80 16.90 13.95
C SER A 41 -17.38 17.91 12.98
N SER A 42 -18.22 18.80 13.51
CA SER A 42 -18.70 19.98 12.79
C SER A 42 -17.61 21.03 12.52
N ASN A 43 -16.41 20.87 13.10
CA ASN A 43 -15.22 21.61 12.70
C ASN A 43 -14.51 20.86 11.56
N PRO A 44 -14.73 21.25 10.30
CA PRO A 44 -14.38 20.43 9.18
C PRO A 44 -12.96 20.74 8.66
N SER A 45 -12.14 21.37 9.51
CA SER A 45 -10.69 21.53 9.38
C SER A 45 -9.91 20.51 10.24
N THR A 46 -10.56 19.86 11.21
CA THR A 46 -9.95 18.84 12.10
C THR A 46 -10.74 17.52 12.12
N GLY A 47 -11.99 17.52 11.64
CA GLY A 47 -12.81 16.31 11.47
C GLY A 47 -12.54 15.66 10.11
N ASN A 48 -11.58 14.75 10.07
CA ASN A 48 -11.22 14.03 8.85
C ASN A 48 -12.34 13.05 8.47
N GLY A 49 -13.06 13.37 7.40
CA GLY A 49 -14.07 12.49 6.79
C GLY A 49 -13.63 12.02 5.41
N LYS A 50 -14.50 11.25 4.77
CA LYS A 50 -14.29 10.63 3.45
C LYS A 50 -13.94 11.58 2.30
N GLY A 51 -14.00 12.90 2.50
CA GLY A 51 -13.65 13.95 1.56
C GLY A 51 -12.46 14.82 2.00
N SER A 52 -11.52 14.27 2.77
CA SER A 52 -10.34 15.01 3.25
C SER A 52 -9.06 14.78 2.43
N GLY A 53 -9.08 13.83 1.48
CA GLY A 53 -7.92 13.43 0.69
C GLY A 53 -7.47 14.43 -0.38
N TYR A 54 -6.16 14.49 -0.64
CA TYR A 54 -5.61 15.16 -1.81
C TYR A 54 -4.32 14.51 -2.33
N THR A 55 -4.03 14.76 -3.61
CA THR A 55 -2.76 14.47 -4.28
C THR A 55 -2.33 15.66 -5.12
N SER A 56 -1.06 16.05 -5.05
CA SER A 56 -0.50 17.19 -5.77
C SER A 56 0.90 16.89 -6.32
N PRO A 57 1.18 17.16 -7.61
CA PRO A 57 2.50 16.90 -8.17
C PRO A 57 3.51 17.93 -7.67
N SER A 58 4.77 17.51 -7.52
CA SER A 58 5.88 18.43 -7.19
C SER A 58 6.46 19.12 -8.44
N ASN A 59 6.24 18.52 -9.62
CA ASN A 59 6.78 18.94 -10.91
C ASN A 59 5.74 19.65 -11.82
N ARG A 60 4.53 19.92 -11.32
CA ARG A 60 3.39 20.47 -12.08
C ARG A 60 2.91 19.58 -13.23
N ILE A 61 3.11 18.26 -13.11
CA ILE A 61 2.60 17.26 -14.06
C ILE A 61 1.64 16.35 -13.28
N SER A 62 0.34 16.63 -13.38
CA SER A 62 -0.74 15.91 -12.71
C SER A 62 -1.30 14.75 -13.56
N GLN A 63 -0.40 13.96 -14.15
CA GLN A 63 -0.76 12.80 -14.99
C GLN A 63 0.43 11.84 -15.17
N GLY A 64 0.13 10.60 -15.58
CA GLY A 64 1.10 9.56 -15.90
C GLY A 64 1.46 8.73 -14.67
N ASP A 65 2.06 7.56 -14.89
CA ASP A 65 2.20 6.50 -13.88
C ASP A 65 2.80 6.99 -12.55
N THR A 66 3.81 7.84 -12.56
CA THR A 66 4.37 8.40 -11.31
C THR A 66 3.32 9.19 -10.53
N PHE A 67 2.47 9.99 -11.18
CA PHE A 67 1.40 10.71 -10.49
C PHE A 67 0.23 9.77 -10.14
N ASP A 68 -0.25 9.01 -11.11
CA ASP A 68 -1.47 8.21 -11.03
C ASP A 68 -1.33 6.99 -10.09
N ILE A 69 -0.14 6.37 -10.05
CA ILE A 69 0.13 5.18 -9.23
C ILE A 69 0.81 5.56 -7.91
N ASP A 70 1.96 6.23 -7.96
CA ASP A 70 2.77 6.45 -6.75
C ASP A 70 2.13 7.42 -5.77
N PHE A 71 1.25 8.31 -6.26
CA PHE A 71 0.56 9.27 -5.40
C PHE A 71 -0.96 9.09 -5.40
N VAL A 72 -1.63 9.07 -6.56
CA VAL A 72 -3.10 9.03 -6.56
C VAL A 72 -3.61 7.70 -6.01
N ALA A 73 -3.16 6.57 -6.57
CA ALA A 73 -3.57 5.25 -6.08
C ALA A 73 -3.12 5.02 -4.62
N HIS A 74 -1.92 5.50 -4.26
CA HIS A 74 -1.43 5.46 -2.88
C HIS A 74 -2.38 6.18 -1.91
N GLU A 75 -2.70 7.45 -2.19
CA GLU A 75 -3.53 8.27 -1.30
C GLU A 75 -4.99 7.80 -1.28
N MET A 76 -5.50 7.23 -2.38
CA MET A 76 -6.81 6.59 -2.40
C MET A 76 -6.84 5.22 -1.69
N GLY A 77 -5.69 4.57 -1.51
CA GLY A 77 -5.58 3.34 -0.73
C GLY A 77 -5.86 3.54 0.75
N HIS A 78 -5.47 4.69 1.31
CA HIS A 78 -5.65 5.01 2.73
C HIS A 78 -7.13 5.09 3.17
N PRO A 79 -8.07 5.78 2.50
CA PRO A 79 -9.50 5.72 2.83
C PRO A 79 -10.06 4.30 2.80
N LEU A 80 -9.48 3.42 1.97
CA LEU A 80 -9.76 1.99 1.92
C LEU A 80 -8.97 1.17 2.95
N ARG A 81 -8.37 1.80 3.97
CA ARG A 81 -7.59 1.16 5.05
C ARG A 81 -6.23 0.60 4.62
N GLY A 82 -5.78 0.85 3.40
CA GLY A 82 -4.40 0.57 3.01
C GLY A 82 -3.45 1.34 3.93
N ASN A 83 -2.69 0.66 4.76
CA ASN A 83 -1.60 1.25 5.52
C ASN A 83 -0.29 1.07 4.75
N HIS A 84 0.72 1.87 5.11
CA HIS A 84 2.02 1.75 4.48
C HIS A 84 2.66 0.37 4.66
N THR A 85 3.27 -0.12 3.58
CA THR A 85 3.87 -1.46 3.52
C THR A 85 5.40 -1.45 3.73
N PHE A 86 6.03 -0.28 3.68
CA PHE A 86 7.48 -0.11 3.71
C PHE A 86 8.13 -0.48 5.05
N MET A 87 9.43 -0.81 5.04
CA MET A 87 10.22 -1.17 6.23
C MET A 87 11.45 -0.29 6.48
N TYR A 88 11.56 0.88 5.85
CA TYR A 88 12.59 1.84 6.24
C TYR A 88 12.32 2.45 7.64
N GLN A 89 11.06 2.44 8.09
CA GLN A 89 10.62 2.91 9.40
C GLN A 89 9.39 2.14 9.86
N TYR A 90 9.36 1.74 11.13
CA TYR A 90 8.19 1.11 11.73
C TYR A 90 7.02 2.10 11.87
N GLN A 91 5.81 1.64 11.53
CA GLN A 91 4.58 2.39 11.76
C GLN A 91 3.53 1.51 12.45
N THR A 92 2.57 2.13 13.12
CA THR A 92 1.43 1.41 13.74
C THR A 92 0.20 1.62 12.87
N PRO A 93 -0.57 0.56 12.54
CA PRO A 93 -0.41 -0.84 12.96
C PRO A 93 0.79 -1.55 12.29
N ASN A 94 1.15 -2.74 12.80
CA ASN A 94 2.22 -3.56 12.23
C ASN A 94 1.73 -4.29 10.97
N VAL A 95 1.86 -3.61 9.84
CA VAL A 95 1.39 -4.06 8.52
C VAL A 95 2.40 -3.77 7.42
N GLN A 96 3.64 -3.52 7.82
CA GLN A 96 4.78 -3.34 6.93
C GLN A 96 5.28 -4.72 6.52
N PHE A 97 5.35 -4.99 5.21
CA PHE A 97 5.70 -6.28 4.62
C PHE A 97 6.58 -6.14 3.37
N GLU A 98 7.20 -4.98 3.14
CA GLU A 98 8.06 -4.73 2.00
C GLU A 98 9.38 -4.04 2.38
N PRO A 99 10.50 -4.37 1.71
CA PRO A 99 11.81 -3.85 2.12
C PRO A 99 11.96 -2.38 1.78
N GLY A 100 12.77 -1.65 2.56
CA GLY A 100 13.11 -0.26 2.26
C GLY A 100 11.87 0.60 2.11
N SER A 101 11.80 1.30 0.99
CA SER A 101 10.70 2.14 0.54
C SER A 101 9.41 1.38 0.28
N GLY A 102 9.42 0.06 0.20
CA GLY A 102 8.36 -0.68 -0.46
C GLY A 102 8.41 -0.52 -1.99
N THR A 103 7.72 -1.43 -2.66
CA THR A 103 7.70 -1.59 -4.12
C THR A 103 6.29 -1.66 -4.69
N THR A 104 5.24 -1.81 -3.86
CA THR A 104 3.83 -1.76 -4.28
C THR A 104 3.17 -0.41 -3.98
N ILE A 105 1.91 -0.24 -4.40
CA ILE A 105 1.15 1.03 -4.31
C ILE A 105 1.17 1.67 -2.91
N MET A 106 1.12 0.89 -1.83
CA MET A 106 1.15 1.43 -0.47
C MET A 106 2.57 1.64 0.09
N GLY A 107 3.59 1.46 -0.73
CA GLY A 107 4.97 1.85 -0.45
C GLY A 107 5.20 3.33 -0.74
N TYR A 108 6.43 3.75 -0.52
CA TYR A 108 7.04 5.05 -0.78
C TYR A 108 8.18 4.91 -1.81
N ALA A 109 7.96 4.10 -2.85
CA ALA A 109 8.97 3.82 -3.88
C ALA A 109 9.58 5.14 -4.42
N GLY A 110 10.91 5.22 -4.42
CA GLY A 110 11.64 6.38 -4.93
C GLY A 110 11.66 7.63 -4.06
N VAL A 111 10.95 7.68 -2.92
CA VAL A 111 10.85 8.87 -2.06
C VAL A 111 11.24 8.63 -0.61
N ALA A 112 11.54 7.40 -0.22
CA ALA A 112 11.83 7.04 1.17
C ALA A 112 13.11 7.68 1.69
N ASN A 113 14.16 7.85 0.88
CA ASN A 113 15.39 8.50 1.34
C ASN A 113 15.16 9.96 1.75
N GLY A 114 14.36 10.70 0.97
CA GLY A 114 14.01 12.10 1.28
C GLY A 114 13.20 12.19 2.57
N ASN A 115 12.21 11.31 2.73
CA ASN A 115 11.36 11.24 3.93
C ASN A 115 12.14 10.81 5.18
N ALA A 116 13.01 9.82 5.04
CA ALA A 116 13.83 9.28 6.13
C ALA A 116 14.85 10.31 6.64
N ALA A 117 15.48 11.09 5.75
CA ALA A 117 16.39 12.15 6.14
C ALA A 117 15.70 13.21 7.02
N GLY A 118 14.44 13.56 6.70
CA GLY A 118 13.64 14.47 7.53
C GLY A 118 13.32 13.91 8.93
N ALA A 119 13.30 12.58 9.07
CA ALA A 119 13.09 11.88 10.34
C ALA A 119 14.40 11.52 11.08
N GLY A 120 15.57 11.88 10.54
CA GLY A 120 16.87 11.49 11.12
C GLY A 120 17.19 10.00 10.97
N ILE A 121 16.54 9.31 10.04
CA ILE A 121 16.75 7.89 9.73
C ILE A 121 17.66 7.81 8.51
N THR A 122 18.77 7.10 8.62
CA THR A 122 19.73 6.93 7.52
C THR A 122 19.83 5.46 7.14
N PRO A 123 19.95 5.14 5.84
CA PRO A 123 20.25 3.77 5.43
C PRO A 123 21.66 3.37 5.89
N SER A 124 21.98 2.09 5.75
CA SER A 124 23.33 1.57 5.90
C SER A 124 24.34 2.41 5.09
N PRO A 125 25.60 2.54 5.53
CA PRO A 125 26.61 3.31 4.80
C PRO A 125 26.74 2.87 3.34
N GLY A 126 26.55 3.82 2.41
CA GLY A 126 26.56 3.55 0.96
C GLY A 126 25.28 2.89 0.42
N GLY A 127 24.25 2.73 1.26
CA GLY A 127 22.96 2.16 0.91
C GLY A 127 21.89 3.19 0.60
N THR A 128 20.69 2.68 0.30
CA THR A 128 19.48 3.41 -0.03
C THR A 128 18.26 2.67 0.51
N PHE A 129 17.26 3.42 0.98
CA PHE A 129 15.93 2.83 1.24
C PHE A 129 15.12 2.62 -0.03
N ASP A 130 15.34 3.41 -1.08
CA ASP A 130 14.61 3.31 -2.33
C ASP A 130 15.06 2.06 -3.12
N ILE A 131 14.28 0.99 -3.01
CA ILE A 131 14.55 -0.31 -3.65
C ILE A 131 14.30 -0.25 -5.16
N GLN A 132 13.34 0.57 -5.57
CA GLN A 132 13.02 0.87 -6.96
C GLN A 132 12.48 2.31 -7.07
N PRO A 133 12.53 2.94 -8.26
CA PRO A 133 12.20 4.34 -8.41
C PRO A 133 10.70 4.67 -8.39
N ASN A 134 9.82 3.76 -8.83
CA ASN A 134 8.37 3.93 -8.87
C ASN A 134 7.70 2.61 -8.47
N SER A 135 6.46 2.63 -8.03
CA SER A 135 5.73 1.45 -7.56
C SER A 135 5.35 0.52 -8.72
N ASP A 136 5.40 -0.78 -8.46
CA ASP A 136 4.70 -1.78 -9.24
C ASP A 136 3.19 -1.58 -9.00
N ALA A 137 2.40 -1.49 -10.08
CA ALA A 137 1.00 -1.06 -10.07
C ALA A 137 0.02 -2.13 -9.56
N TYR A 138 0.23 -2.62 -8.33
CA TYR A 138 -0.69 -3.51 -7.64
C TYR A 138 -0.61 -3.28 -6.12
N PHE A 139 -1.63 -3.77 -5.41
CA PHE A 139 -1.63 -3.79 -3.95
C PHE A 139 -1.02 -5.09 -3.45
N LEU A 140 -0.11 -5.00 -2.48
CA LEU A 140 0.37 -6.14 -1.70
C LEU A 140 -0.83 -6.89 -1.07
N ARG A 141 -0.74 -8.22 -0.92
CA ARG A 141 -1.79 -9.06 -0.27
C ARG A 141 -2.26 -8.48 1.05
N ASN A 142 -1.35 -7.97 1.87
CA ASN A 142 -1.74 -7.42 3.17
C ASN A 142 -2.56 -6.11 3.04
N SER A 143 -2.30 -5.29 2.03
CA SER A 143 -3.14 -4.13 1.72
C SER A 143 -4.53 -4.59 1.26
N ILE A 144 -4.60 -5.61 0.39
CA ILE A 144 -5.87 -6.22 -0.05
C ILE A 144 -6.69 -6.73 1.14
N ASN A 145 -6.08 -7.44 2.09
CA ASN A 145 -6.77 -7.92 3.30
C ASN A 145 -7.36 -6.77 4.13
N GLN A 146 -6.63 -5.66 4.26
CA GLN A 146 -7.11 -4.47 4.98
C GLN A 146 -8.28 -3.79 4.25
N VAL A 147 -8.20 -3.69 2.92
CA VAL A 147 -9.27 -3.19 2.06
C VAL A 147 -10.53 -4.04 2.20
N GLN A 148 -10.40 -5.37 2.08
CA GLN A 148 -11.53 -6.28 2.26
C GLN A 148 -12.18 -6.13 3.65
N THR A 149 -11.35 -5.99 4.69
CA THR A 149 -11.85 -5.80 6.06
C THR A 149 -12.69 -4.53 6.19
N VAL A 150 -12.26 -3.41 5.59
CA VAL A 150 -13.05 -2.18 5.67
C VAL A 150 -14.30 -2.27 4.79
N LEU A 151 -14.22 -2.79 3.57
CA LEU A 151 -15.36 -2.85 2.65
C LEU A 151 -16.50 -3.70 3.22
N VAL A 152 -16.19 -4.87 3.80
CA VAL A 152 -17.20 -5.73 4.48
C VAL A 152 -17.90 -5.02 5.64
N ALA A 153 -17.28 -4.00 6.24
CA ALA A 153 -17.84 -3.23 7.35
C ALA A 153 -18.61 -1.97 6.90
N ARG A 154 -18.75 -1.72 5.59
CA ARG A 154 -19.45 -0.57 5.01
C ARG A 154 -20.69 -1.03 4.24
N THR A 155 -21.59 -0.09 3.97
CA THR A 155 -22.90 -0.36 3.32
C THR A 155 -23.33 0.78 2.39
N CYS A 156 -22.39 1.66 2.05
CA CYS A 156 -22.63 2.84 1.21
C CYS A 156 -22.49 2.51 -0.28
N ASP A 157 -21.80 1.43 -0.56
CA ASP A 157 -21.54 0.87 -1.87
C ASP A 157 -22.72 0.04 -2.37
N ILE A 158 -22.69 -0.26 -3.67
CA ILE A 158 -23.67 -1.11 -4.32
C ILE A 158 -23.05 -2.50 -4.44
N GLU A 159 -23.53 -3.41 -3.61
CA GLU A 159 -23.07 -4.80 -3.59
C GLU A 159 -23.55 -5.55 -4.83
N THR A 160 -22.58 -6.10 -5.57
CA THR A 160 -22.84 -6.96 -6.73
C THR A 160 -22.33 -8.36 -6.42
N THR A 161 -23.20 -9.35 -6.50
CA THR A 161 -22.82 -10.74 -6.24
C THR A 161 -21.78 -11.22 -7.25
N VAL A 162 -20.61 -11.63 -6.74
CA VAL A 162 -19.57 -12.29 -7.53
C VAL A 162 -19.92 -13.77 -7.65
N THR A 163 -19.99 -14.29 -8.88
CA THR A 163 -20.30 -15.70 -9.19
C THR A 163 -19.06 -16.54 -9.49
N ASN A 164 -17.86 -15.97 -9.31
CA ASN A 164 -16.58 -16.65 -9.50
C ASN A 164 -16.17 -17.46 -8.26
N THR A 165 -15.53 -18.60 -8.46
CA THR A 165 -14.95 -19.42 -7.38
C THR A 165 -13.49 -19.00 -7.13
N PRO A 166 -13.05 -18.83 -5.86
CA PRO A 166 -11.64 -18.57 -5.58
C PRO A 166 -10.73 -19.72 -6.06
N PRO A 167 -9.56 -19.43 -6.66
CA PRO A 167 -8.59 -20.46 -7.00
C PRO A 167 -8.12 -21.26 -5.80
N VAL A 168 -7.83 -22.55 -6.02
CA VAL A 168 -7.32 -23.46 -4.99
C VAL A 168 -5.84 -23.71 -5.21
N ILE A 169 -5.01 -23.36 -4.22
CA ILE A 169 -3.58 -23.65 -4.24
C ILE A 169 -3.35 -25.08 -3.71
N GLY A 170 -2.57 -25.88 -4.43
CA GLY A 170 -2.15 -27.21 -3.99
C GLY A 170 -1.31 -27.16 -2.71
N ALA A 171 -1.22 -28.30 -2.00
CA ALA A 171 -0.47 -28.36 -0.75
C ALA A 171 1.01 -27.96 -0.94
N LEU A 172 1.51 -27.07 -0.07
CA LEU A 172 2.90 -26.62 -0.06
C LEU A 172 3.65 -27.20 1.15
N PRO A 173 4.81 -27.85 0.95
CA PRO A 173 5.63 -28.32 2.05
C PRO A 173 6.45 -27.20 2.70
N THR A 174 6.72 -27.32 3.99
CA THR A 174 7.61 -26.41 4.74
C THR A 174 9.08 -26.76 4.47
N TYR A 175 9.90 -25.75 4.24
CA TYR A 175 11.35 -25.90 4.08
C TYR A 175 12.12 -25.01 5.08
N THR A 176 13.26 -25.51 5.54
CA THR A 176 14.27 -24.70 6.25
C THR A 176 15.40 -24.39 5.28
N ILE A 177 15.56 -23.12 4.93
CA ILE A 177 16.57 -22.66 3.98
C ILE A 177 17.70 -21.97 4.76
N PRO A 178 18.95 -22.46 4.71
CA PRO A 178 20.06 -21.79 5.35
C PRO A 178 20.28 -20.38 4.79
N LYS A 179 20.71 -19.44 5.64
CA LYS A 179 20.99 -18.05 5.26
C LYS A 179 21.93 -17.98 4.04
N GLY A 180 21.60 -17.13 3.07
CA GLY A 180 22.38 -16.93 1.85
C GLY A 180 22.20 -18.03 0.78
N THR A 181 21.28 -18.97 0.99
CA THR A 181 20.97 -20.02 0.01
C THR A 181 19.89 -19.52 -0.95
N ALA A 182 20.18 -19.53 -2.25
CA ALA A 182 19.17 -19.26 -3.27
C ALA A 182 18.10 -20.36 -3.26
N PHE A 183 16.85 -19.98 -3.51
CA PHE A 183 15.72 -20.90 -3.56
C PHE A 183 14.77 -20.52 -4.71
N VAL A 184 13.93 -21.48 -5.09
CA VAL A 184 12.84 -21.29 -6.06
C VAL A 184 11.57 -21.78 -5.39
N LEU A 185 10.51 -20.98 -5.48
CA LEU A 185 9.18 -21.36 -5.01
C LEU A 185 8.36 -21.84 -6.20
N THR A 186 7.73 -23.00 -6.05
CA THR A 186 6.82 -23.57 -7.04
C THR A 186 5.51 -23.90 -6.35
N ALA A 187 4.41 -23.66 -7.06
CA ALA A 187 3.07 -23.99 -6.63
C ALA A 187 2.26 -24.45 -7.84
N SER A 188 1.17 -25.17 -7.57
CA SER A 188 0.12 -25.41 -8.54
C SER A 188 -1.16 -24.78 -8.00
N ALA A 189 -1.94 -24.17 -8.87
CA ALA A 189 -3.27 -23.68 -8.54
C ALA A 189 -4.26 -24.16 -9.59
N THR A 190 -5.49 -24.42 -9.16
CA THR A 190 -6.61 -24.76 -10.04
C THR A 190 -7.71 -23.74 -9.86
N ASP A 191 -8.31 -23.36 -10.97
CA ASP A 191 -9.49 -22.50 -11.01
C ASP A 191 -10.66 -23.31 -11.58
N ALA A 192 -11.86 -23.20 -10.97
CA ALA A 192 -12.98 -24.05 -11.36
C ALA A 192 -13.56 -23.63 -12.72
N GLU A 193 -13.45 -22.35 -13.03
CA GLU A 193 -13.91 -21.70 -14.24
C GLU A 193 -12.87 -21.78 -15.39
N ASN A 194 -11.62 -22.14 -15.07
CA ASN A 194 -10.45 -22.12 -15.96
C ASN A 194 -10.12 -20.72 -16.49
N ASP A 195 -10.32 -19.70 -15.65
CA ASP A 195 -9.94 -18.33 -15.96
C ASP A 195 -8.40 -18.17 -15.99
N PRO A 196 -7.86 -17.26 -16.83
CA PRO A 196 -6.44 -16.94 -16.83
C PRO A 196 -6.00 -16.38 -15.48
N MET A 197 -4.98 -17.00 -14.88
CA MET A 197 -4.42 -16.59 -13.59
C MET A 197 -3.00 -16.01 -13.73
N THR A 198 -2.70 -15.03 -12.88
CA THR A 198 -1.35 -14.53 -12.63
C THR A 198 -0.95 -14.81 -11.19
N TYR A 199 0.36 -14.85 -10.93
CA TYR A 199 0.93 -15.30 -9.66
C TYR A 199 2.07 -14.40 -9.23
N THR A 200 2.16 -14.18 -7.91
CA THR A 200 3.34 -13.59 -7.29
C THR A 200 3.58 -14.22 -5.92
N TRP A 201 4.82 -14.15 -5.46
CA TRP A 201 5.22 -14.57 -4.13
C TRP A 201 5.54 -13.34 -3.29
N GLU A 202 4.81 -13.20 -2.20
CA GLU A 202 5.00 -12.13 -1.23
C GLU A 202 5.47 -12.70 0.10
N GLN A 203 6.30 -11.96 0.80
CA GLN A 203 6.65 -12.31 2.17
C GLN A 203 5.58 -11.86 3.15
N ALA A 204 5.49 -12.59 4.25
CA ALA A 204 4.50 -12.37 5.31
C ALA A 204 5.15 -12.12 6.68
N ASP A 205 6.44 -11.82 6.72
CA ASP A 205 7.17 -11.46 7.93
C ASP A 205 7.10 -9.95 8.11
N ALA A 206 6.33 -9.50 9.10
CA ALA A 206 6.11 -8.08 9.35
C ALA A 206 7.32 -7.41 10.02
N MET A 207 7.44 -6.09 9.88
CA MET A 207 8.44 -5.32 10.65
C MET A 207 8.15 -5.43 12.14
N ILE A 208 9.18 -5.52 12.98
CA ILE A 208 8.99 -5.53 14.43
C ILE A 208 9.25 -4.13 14.97
N SER A 209 8.45 -3.66 15.93
CA SER A 209 8.71 -2.40 16.63
C SER A 209 10.09 -2.44 17.30
N GLY A 210 10.96 -1.47 16.98
CA GLY A 210 12.35 -1.46 17.42
C GLY A 210 13.27 -2.41 16.65
N GLY A 211 12.78 -3.08 15.61
CA GLY A 211 13.60 -3.80 14.64
C GLY A 211 14.41 -2.87 13.74
N PRO A 212 15.42 -3.40 13.04
CA PRO A 212 16.24 -2.60 12.13
C PRO A 212 15.40 -2.12 10.93
N SER A 213 15.69 -0.92 10.43
CA SER A 213 15.27 -0.52 9.09
C SER A 213 15.86 -1.47 8.05
N ILE A 214 15.06 -1.87 7.06
CA ILE A 214 15.54 -2.69 5.95
C ILE A 214 15.91 -1.77 4.79
N ASP A 215 17.09 -1.94 4.23
CA ASP A 215 17.59 -1.21 3.07
C ASP A 215 18.20 -2.17 2.04
N ASN A 216 18.71 -1.64 0.92
CA ASN A 216 19.28 -2.47 -0.13
C ASN A 216 20.57 -3.23 0.27
N ILE A 217 21.27 -2.83 1.33
CA ILE A 217 22.53 -3.47 1.79
C ILE A 217 22.23 -4.61 2.74
N ASN A 218 21.29 -4.41 3.67
CA ASN A 218 20.97 -5.39 4.70
C ASN A 218 19.80 -6.32 4.35
N LEU A 219 19.12 -6.13 3.21
CA LEU A 219 18.06 -7.00 2.71
C LEU A 219 18.49 -8.48 2.69
N GLY A 220 17.70 -9.35 3.33
CA GLY A 220 18.01 -10.78 3.47
C GLY A 220 19.11 -11.10 4.48
N ASN A 221 19.65 -10.10 5.17
CA ASN A 221 20.69 -10.24 6.19
C ASN A 221 20.26 -9.86 7.61
N THR A 222 19.02 -9.39 7.79
CA THR A 222 18.40 -9.08 9.08
C THR A 222 17.87 -10.35 9.79
N ILE A 223 17.59 -10.24 11.09
CA ILE A 223 16.99 -11.31 11.90
C ILE A 223 15.45 -11.26 11.92
N SER A 224 14.85 -10.23 11.32
CA SER A 224 13.41 -10.00 11.26
C SER A 224 13.05 -9.18 10.02
N GLY A 225 11.75 -9.23 9.69
CA GLY A 225 11.20 -8.60 8.49
C GLY A 225 11.54 -9.35 7.21
N VAL A 226 11.39 -8.67 6.09
CA VAL A 226 11.53 -9.28 4.76
C VAL A 226 12.97 -9.47 4.32
N SER A 227 13.20 -10.54 3.57
CA SER A 227 14.43 -10.93 2.90
C SER A 227 14.45 -10.65 1.39
N PHE A 228 13.31 -10.37 0.76
CA PHE A 228 13.23 -10.00 -0.65
C PHE A 228 12.02 -9.11 -0.94
N ARG A 229 12.08 -8.34 -2.02
CA ARG A 229 10.95 -7.54 -2.51
C ARG A 229 9.92 -8.42 -3.20
N SER A 230 8.68 -7.96 -3.23
CA SER A 230 7.69 -8.54 -4.11
C SER A 230 7.94 -8.12 -5.57
N LEU A 231 7.27 -8.81 -6.50
CA LEU A 231 7.32 -8.58 -7.94
C LEU A 231 5.90 -8.53 -8.51
N MET A 232 5.74 -7.85 -9.65
CA MET A 232 4.49 -7.87 -10.42
C MET A 232 4.01 -9.32 -10.67
N PRO A 233 2.72 -9.61 -10.48
CA PRO A 233 2.15 -10.90 -10.84
C PRO A 233 2.37 -11.24 -12.31
N SER A 234 2.83 -12.46 -12.59
CA SER A 234 3.05 -12.96 -13.95
C SER A 234 2.32 -14.27 -14.20
N THR A 235 2.14 -14.62 -15.47
CA THR A 235 1.83 -15.99 -15.84
C THR A 235 3.05 -16.88 -15.55
N ILE A 236 2.81 -18.15 -15.21
CA ILE A 236 3.83 -19.19 -15.00
C ILE A 236 3.93 -20.04 -16.27
#